data_AF-A0A8S9KUX8-F1
#
_entry.id   AF-A0A8S9KUX8-F1
#
_cell.length_a   1.000
_cell.length_b   1.000
_cell.length_c   1.000
_cell.angle_alpha   90.00
_cell.angle_beta   90.00
_cell.angle_gamma   90.00
#
_symmetry.space_group_name_H-M   'P 1'
#
loop_
_entity.id
_entity.type
_entity.pdbx_description
1 polymer ?
#
loop_
_entity_poly.entity_id
_entity_poly.type
_entity_poly.pdbx_seq_one_letter_code
_entity_poly.pdbx_strand_id
1 'polypeptide(L)'
;MKRSLLEHSSSNRRPGVRHSTFESLRLGLSSQSIASGFLRFWDSLNFKKDREFVGITVLFLDEKVNSVIHGFTPVGHANHYMPSLKADSIVKVDRFEVARCSK
;
A
#
# COMPACT_ATOMS: atom_id res chain seq x y z
N MET A 1 -1.39 28.16 0.38
CA MET A 1 -1.53 27.39 1.63
C MET A 1 -2.46 26.21 1.35
N LYS A 2 -1.92 25.02 1.02
CA LYS A 2 -2.72 23.89 0.55
C LYS A 2 -3.17 23.05 1.75
N ARG A 3 -4.48 22.98 1.98
CA ARG A 3 -5.13 22.10 2.95
C ARG A 3 -5.09 20.67 2.41
N SER A 4 -4.48 19.74 3.14
CA SER A 4 -4.67 18.30 2.96
C SER A 4 -5.65 17.86 4.04
N LEU A 5 -6.93 17.73 3.69
CA LEU A 5 -7.95 17.14 4.56
C LEU A 5 -7.85 15.62 4.40
N LEU A 6 -7.34 14.96 5.43
CA LEU A 6 -7.43 13.52 5.61
C LEU A 6 -8.88 13.21 6.02
N GLU A 7 -9.73 12.87 5.05
CA GLU A 7 -11.12 12.48 5.31
C GLU A 7 -11.15 11.06 5.90
N HIS A 8 -11.40 10.97 7.21
CA HIS A 8 -11.84 9.74 7.87
C HIS A 8 -13.12 9.24 7.21
N SER A 9 -13.02 8.25 6.32
CA SER A 9 -14.18 7.67 5.65
C SER A 9 -14.69 6.48 6.44
N SER A 10 -15.56 6.75 7.43
CA SER A 10 -16.59 5.78 7.84
C SER A 10 -17.46 5.53 6.61
N SER A 11 -17.41 4.30 6.06
CA SER A 11 -18.18 3.79 4.91
C SER A 11 -19.06 4.82 4.18
N ASN A 12 -18.45 5.60 3.29
CA ASN A 12 -19.16 6.44 2.33
C ASN A 12 -18.70 6.02 0.94
N ARG A 13 -19.51 5.21 0.25
CA ARG A 13 -19.28 4.86 -1.16
C ARG A 13 -19.30 6.15 -1.98
N ARG A 14 -18.13 6.71 -2.28
CA ARG A 14 -17.99 7.83 -3.22
C ARG A 14 -18.18 7.29 -4.65
N PRO A 15 -19.24 7.68 -5.38
CA PRO A 15 -19.40 7.30 -6.78
C PRO A 15 -18.33 8.07 -7.58
N GLY A 16 -17.20 7.43 -7.86
CA GLY A 16 -16.11 8.08 -8.60
C GLY A 16 -14.74 7.45 -8.40
N VAL A 17 -14.52 6.77 -7.28
CA VAL A 17 -13.32 5.93 -7.13
C VAL A 17 -13.62 4.61 -7.82
N ARG A 18 -13.15 4.45 -9.07
CA ARG A 18 -13.15 3.14 -9.72
C ARG A 18 -12.26 2.24 -8.86
N HIS A 19 -12.88 1.34 -8.11
CA HIS A 19 -12.17 0.33 -7.32
C HIS A 19 -11.56 -0.68 -8.29
N SER A 20 -10.37 -0.39 -8.80
CA SER A 20 -9.55 -1.35 -9.53
C SER A 20 -9.18 -2.49 -8.59
N THR A 21 -9.50 -3.72 -8.96
CA THR A 21 -9.05 -4.93 -8.24
C THR A 21 -7.58 -5.18 -8.50
N PHE A 22 -6.91 -5.98 -7.65
CA PHE A 22 -5.51 -6.34 -7.89
C PHE A 22 -5.30 -7.07 -9.23
N GLU A 23 -6.31 -7.81 -9.69
CA GLU A 23 -6.28 -8.51 -10.99
C GLU A 23 -6.13 -7.55 -12.18
N SER A 24 -6.56 -6.29 -12.03
CA SER A 24 -6.45 -5.29 -13.08
C SER A 24 -5.09 -4.59 -13.13
N LEU A 25 -4.20 -4.87 -12.18
CA LEU A 25 -2.87 -4.29 -12.10
C LEU A 25 -1.98 -4.82 -13.23
N ARG A 26 -1.24 -3.91 -13.87
CA ARG A 26 -0.29 -4.21 -14.94
C ARG A 26 1.11 -3.87 -14.47
N LEU A 27 2.10 -4.59 -14.98
CA LEU A 27 3.51 -4.36 -14.65
C LEU A 27 3.97 -2.94 -15.01
N GLY A 28 4.85 -2.41 -14.19
CA GLY A 28 5.44 -1.07 -14.35
C GLY A 28 4.78 0.00 -13.47
N LEU A 29 5.08 1.26 -13.79
CA LEU A 29 4.55 2.42 -13.06
C LEU A 29 3.05 2.59 -13.30
N SER A 30 2.29 2.59 -12.22
CA SER A 30 0.84 2.78 -12.24
C SER A 30 0.46 4.21 -11.89
N SER A 31 -0.32 4.84 -12.76
CA SER A 31 -1.05 6.08 -12.43
C SER A 31 -2.39 5.81 -11.73
N GLN A 32 -2.76 4.54 -11.55
CA GLN A 32 -4.00 4.16 -10.90
C GLN A 32 -3.94 4.40 -9.38
N SER A 33 -5.11 4.68 -8.83
CA SER A 33 -5.36 4.63 -7.40
C SER A 33 -6.10 3.34 -7.08
N ILE A 34 -5.68 2.60 -6.06
CA ILE A 34 -6.43 1.44 -5.55
C ILE A 34 -6.90 1.70 -4.12
N ALA A 35 -8.05 1.16 -3.76
CA ALA A 35 -8.47 1.04 -2.37
C ALA A 35 -8.19 -0.39 -1.93
N SER A 36 -7.49 -0.56 -0.81
CA SER A 36 -7.10 -1.87 -0.32
C SER A 36 -7.22 -1.94 1.20
N GLY A 37 -7.66 -3.09 1.71
CA GLY A 37 -7.55 -3.40 3.13
C GLY A 37 -6.08 -3.53 3.54
N PHE A 38 -5.68 -2.83 4.59
CA PHE A 38 -4.36 -2.96 5.19
C PHE A 38 -4.40 -4.05 6.26
N LEU A 39 -3.59 -5.10 6.08
CA LEU A 39 -3.54 -6.22 7.01
C LEU A 39 -2.47 -6.01 8.08
N ARG A 40 -1.22 -5.87 7.65
CA ARG A 40 -0.06 -5.73 8.55
C ARG A 40 1.16 -5.21 7.80
N PHE A 41 2.16 -4.78 8.55
CA PHE A 41 3.48 -4.47 8.04
C PHE A 41 4.56 -5.09 8.93
N TRP A 42 5.78 -5.13 8.42
CA TRP A 42 6.97 -5.49 9.20
C TRP A 42 8.21 -4.83 8.61
N ASP A 43 9.23 -4.70 9.44
CA ASP A 43 10.53 -4.19 9.03
C ASP A 43 11.20 -5.17 8.09
N SER A 44 11.67 -4.64 6.97
CA SER A 44 12.50 -5.35 6.00
C SER A 44 13.94 -5.03 6.28
N LEU A 45 14.74 -6.07 6.51
CA LEU A 45 16.13 -5.97 6.95
C LEU A 45 17.05 -6.59 5.91
N ASN A 46 18.20 -5.96 5.65
CA ASN A 46 19.26 -6.52 4.83
C ASN A 46 20.14 -7.45 5.67
N PHE A 47 19.90 -8.76 5.59
CA PHE A 47 20.67 -9.76 6.34
C PHE A 47 22.16 -9.78 6.02
N LYS A 48 22.59 -9.31 4.85
CA LYS A 48 24.02 -9.28 4.46
C LYS A 48 24.79 -8.13 5.12
N LYS A 49 24.08 -7.11 5.61
CA LYS A 49 24.66 -5.90 6.18
C LYS A 49 24.09 -5.67 7.57
N ASP A 50 24.41 -6.59 8.48
CA ASP A 50 24.08 -6.51 9.91
C ASP A 50 22.60 -6.24 10.22
N ARG A 51 21.70 -6.77 9.37
CA ARG A 51 20.24 -6.53 9.47
C ARG A 51 19.87 -5.03 9.37
N GLU A 52 20.59 -4.28 8.54
CA GLU A 52 20.27 -2.88 8.24
C GLU A 52 18.82 -2.74 7.80
N PHE A 53 18.10 -1.79 8.39
CA PHE A 53 16.73 -1.46 8.00
C PHE A 53 16.70 -0.91 6.58
N VAL A 54 16.07 -1.63 5.65
CA VAL A 54 15.95 -1.22 4.24
C VAL A 54 14.58 -0.67 3.88
N GLY A 55 13.60 -0.81 4.78
CA GLY A 55 12.25 -0.31 4.57
C GLY A 55 11.21 -1.16 5.30
N ILE A 56 9.94 -0.95 4.95
CA ILE A 56 8.83 -1.73 5.46
C ILE A 56 8.22 -2.55 4.32
N THR A 57 7.85 -3.79 4.62
CA THR A 57 6.96 -4.59 3.78
C THR A 57 5.55 -4.48 4.34
N VAL A 58 4.56 -4.31 3.47
CA VAL A 58 3.15 -4.13 3.79
C VAL A 58 2.33 -5.21 3.09
N LEU A 59 1.32 -5.76 3.76
CA LEU A 59 0.32 -6.64 3.16
C LEU A 59 -0.98 -5.91 2.92
N PHE A 60 -1.41 -5.94 1.66
CA PHE A 60 -2.63 -5.34 1.15
C PHE A 60 -3.61 -6.44 0.72
N LEU A 61 -4.88 -6.30 1.11
CA LEU A 61 -5.99 -7.18 0.77
C LEU A 61 -6.91 -6.48 -0.24
N ASP A 62 -7.31 -7.22 -1.26
CA ASP A 62 -8.47 -6.91 -2.09
C ASP A 62 -9.63 -7.78 -1.61
N GLU A 63 -10.54 -7.18 -0.85
CA GLU A 63 -11.68 -7.86 -0.26
C GLU A 63 -12.66 -8.40 -1.30
N LYS A 64 -12.68 -7.85 -2.52
CA LYS A 64 -13.66 -8.26 -3.54
C LYS A 64 -13.35 -9.61 -4.15
N VAL A 65 -12.07 -9.91 -4.34
CA VAL A 65 -11.61 -11.15 -4.98
C VAL A 65 -10.77 -12.00 -4.03
N ASN A 66 -10.70 -11.62 -2.76
CA ASN A 66 -9.95 -12.30 -1.70
C ASN A 66 -8.48 -12.58 -2.10
N SER A 67 -7.81 -11.56 -2.64
CA SER A 67 -6.42 -11.66 -3.10
C SER A 67 -5.51 -10.72 -2.30
N VAL A 68 -4.24 -11.10 -2.16
CA VAL A 68 -3.25 -10.37 -1.34
C VAL A 68 -2.06 -9.97 -2.21
N ILE A 69 -1.58 -8.74 -2.02
CA ILE A 69 -0.35 -8.23 -2.63
C ILE A 69 0.61 -7.69 -1.55
N HIS A 70 1.90 -7.86 -1.79
CA HIS A 70 2.96 -7.26 -1.00
C HIS A 70 3.30 -5.87 -1.55
N GLY A 71 3.26 -4.85 -0.70
CA GLY A 71 3.87 -3.56 -0.95
C GLY A 71 5.23 -3.47 -0.28
N PHE A 72 6.18 -2.78 -0.91
CA PHE A 72 7.46 -2.46 -0.30
C PHE A 72 7.67 -0.95 -0.32
N THR A 73 8.01 -0.37 0.83
CA THR A 73 8.36 1.04 0.95
C THR A 73 9.80 1.14 1.45
N PRO A 74 10.74 1.71 0.69
CA PRO A 74 12.13 1.80 1.10
C PRO A 74 12.30 2.76 2.30
N VAL A 75 13.40 2.61 3.03
CA VAL A 75 13.73 3.36 4.26
C VAL A 75 13.52 4.88 4.14
N GLY A 76 13.86 5.48 2.99
CA GLY A 76 13.68 6.92 2.76
C GLY A 76 12.22 7.40 2.78
N HIS A 77 11.25 6.49 2.66
CA HIS A 77 9.82 6.78 2.65
C HIS A 77 9.04 6.14 3.81
N ALA A 78 9.61 5.14 4.49
CA ALA A 78 8.92 4.39 5.55
C ALA A 78 8.36 5.30 6.65
N ASN A 79 9.16 6.25 7.14
CA ASN A 79 8.78 7.17 8.21
C ASN A 79 7.59 8.07 7.87
N HIS A 80 7.32 8.32 6.58
CA HIS A 80 6.18 9.11 6.16
C HIS A 80 4.86 8.35 6.25
N TYR A 81 4.88 7.05 5.98
CA TYR A 81 3.68 6.23 5.87
C TYR A 81 3.36 5.49 7.18
N MET A 82 4.36 5.06 7.95
CA MET A 82 4.16 4.27 9.18
C MET A 82 3.11 4.87 10.14
N PRO A 83 3.10 6.19 10.45
CA PRO A 83 2.11 6.75 11.38
C PRO A 83 0.66 6.65 10.88
N SER A 84 0.47 6.51 9.57
CA SER A 84 -0.85 6.44 8.92
C SER A 84 -1.38 5.02 8.73
N LEU A 85 -0.53 4.00 8.89
CA LEU A 85 -0.89 2.60 8.66
C LEU A 85 -1.48 2.00 9.94
N LYS A 86 -2.80 1.83 9.97
CA LYS A 86 -3.52 1.13 11.06
C LYS A 86 -4.06 -0.19 10.54
N ALA A 87 -3.81 -1.28 11.28
CA ALA A 87 -4.40 -2.58 11.01
C ALA A 87 -5.93 -2.46 10.82
N ASP A 88 -6.47 -3.28 9.93
CA ASP A 88 -7.91 -3.36 9.64
C ASP A 88 -8.52 -2.05 9.09
N SER A 89 -7.71 -1.23 8.42
CA SER A 89 -8.16 -0.03 7.72
C SER A 89 -8.16 -0.21 6.21
N ILE A 90 -9.11 0.42 5.52
CA ILE A 90 -9.05 0.54 4.05
C ILE A 90 -8.19 1.76 3.72
N VAL A 91 -7.09 1.54 3.01
CA VAL A 91 -6.16 2.59 2.57
C VAL A 91 -6.24 2.80 1.07
N LYS A 92 -6.05 4.05 0.65
CA LYS A 92 -5.88 4.40 -0.76
C LYS A 92 -4.37 4.35 -1.08
N VAL A 93 -4.00 3.57 -2.09
CA VAL A 93 -2.62 3.49 -2.58
C VAL A 93 -2.55 4.18 -3.93
N ASP A 94 -1.67 5.18 -4.04
CA ASP A 94 -1.47 6.03 -5.22
C ASP A 94 -0.03 5.92 -5.72
N ARG A 95 0.19 6.06 -7.05
CA ARG A 95 1.51 6.21 -7.68
C ARG A 95 2.51 5.13 -7.23
N PHE A 96 2.17 3.87 -7.48
CA PHE A 96 2.99 2.72 -7.15
C PHE A 96 3.52 2.02 -8.39
N GLU A 97 4.56 1.22 -8.21
CA GLU A 97 5.09 0.31 -9.23
C GLU A 97 4.59 -1.11 -8.97
N VAL A 98 4.24 -1.82 -10.04
CA VAL A 98 3.87 -3.24 -9.98
C VAL A 98 4.99 -4.06 -10.60
N ALA A 99 5.60 -4.93 -9.81
CA ALA A 99 6.64 -5.85 -10.24
C ALA A 99 6.24 -7.29 -9.92
N ARG A 100 6.79 -8.25 -10.69
CA ARG A 100 6.70 -9.67 -10.31
C ARG A 100 7.78 -9.96 -9.28
N CYS A 101 7.42 -10.66 -8.21
CA CYS A 101 8.43 -11.27 -7.34
C CYS A 101 9.09 -12.43 -8.10
N SER A 102 10.40 -12.43 -8.18
CA SER A 102 11.15 -13.65 -8.50
C SER A 102 11.14 -14.58 -7.27
N LYS A 103 10.95 -15.87 -7.51
CA LYS A 103 11.21 -16.90 -6.48
C LYS A 103 12.70 -16.98 -6.18
#